data_AF-A0A0T6B4A3-F1
#
_entry.id   AF-A0A0T6B4A3-F1
#
_cell.length_a   1.000
_cell.length_b   1.000
_cell.length_c   1.000
_cell.angle_alpha   90.00
_cell.angle_beta   90.00
_cell.angle_gamma   90.00
#
_symmetry.space_group_name_H-M   'P 1'
#
loop_
_entity.id
_entity.type
_entity.pdbx_description
1 polymer ?
#
loop_
_entity_poly.entity_id
_entity_poly.type
_entity_poly.pdbx_seq_one_letter_code
_entity_poly.pdbx_strand_id
1 'polypeptide(L)'
;KDFTNSSVHSKESVVLSEDYSPSPYKHRRSTYTCEKSTSADLGPKDFNQEHQRLITEYEKRIQELVRTHEEETHQIKQKHNDKVEELLQRITEINTRYWQLVPELECARERIKELEKELDEACKKLQEQDEKQKQTYVQMYNKGQEAARIEQEQKIMDLAVQNPSRISVSELLQQLQSTQSELENLKAMYRQLVEAKSKNKIDPEITLQFLKSAIYYFLTDKENSQGHLRAIQSILGFTPSEISNIEKCRTS
;
A
#
# COMPACT_ATOMS: atom_id res chain seq x y z
N LYS A 1 41.92 -5.70 8.21
CA LYS A 1 40.72 -5.75 7.36
C LYS A 1 40.84 -4.67 6.31
N ASP A 2 41.67 -5.00 5.31
CA ASP A 2 41.51 -4.83 3.87
C ASP A 2 40.97 -3.48 3.35
N PHE A 3 41.92 -2.68 2.88
CA PHE A 3 41.72 -1.62 1.91
C PHE A 3 41.53 -2.25 0.53
N THR A 4 40.35 -2.11 -0.06
CA THR A 4 40.07 -2.57 -1.42
C THR A 4 40.58 -1.55 -2.44
N ASN A 5 41.69 -1.92 -3.08
CA ASN A 5 42.13 -1.41 -4.36
C ASN A 5 41.06 -1.63 -5.45
N SER A 6 40.80 -0.62 -6.27
CA SER A 6 40.38 -0.81 -7.67
C SER A 6 40.83 0.43 -8.46
N SER A 7 41.99 0.39 -9.09
CA SER A 7 42.31 -0.22 -10.40
C SER A 7 41.58 0.48 -11.55
N VAL A 8 42.30 1.44 -12.13
CA VAL A 8 41.95 2.23 -13.32
C VAL A 8 42.39 1.44 -14.55
N HIS A 9 41.58 1.52 -15.61
CA HIS A 9 41.74 0.95 -16.96
C HIS A 9 41.03 -0.39 -17.22
N SER A 10 39.85 -0.29 -17.83
CA SER A 10 39.33 -1.30 -18.76
C SER A 10 38.97 -0.58 -20.05
N LYS A 11 39.87 -0.67 -21.04
CA LYS A 11 39.53 -0.49 -22.45
C LYS A 11 38.88 -1.80 -22.88
N GLU A 12 37.57 -1.81 -22.99
CA GLU A 12 36.88 -2.78 -23.84
C GLU A 12 35.61 -2.12 -24.39
N SER A 13 35.65 -1.91 -25.70
CA SER A 13 34.64 -1.30 -26.53
C SER A 13 33.90 -2.42 -27.24
N VAL A 14 32.70 -2.79 -26.80
CA VAL A 14 31.80 -3.63 -27.60
C VAL A 14 30.33 -3.39 -27.24
N VAL A 15 29.62 -2.60 -28.06
CA VAL A 15 28.25 -2.84 -28.59
C VAL A 15 28.02 -1.74 -29.64
N LEU A 16 28.02 -2.01 -30.95
CA LEU A 16 27.03 -2.76 -31.75
C LEU A 16 25.64 -2.10 -31.75
N SER A 17 25.36 -1.34 -32.81
CA SER A 17 24.07 -1.13 -33.51
C SER A 17 24.32 -0.08 -34.60
N GLU A 18 24.69 -0.49 -35.82
CA GLU A 18 23.76 -0.65 -36.96
C GLU A 18 22.97 0.63 -37.27
N ASP A 19 23.56 1.45 -38.15
CA ASP A 19 22.84 2.22 -39.18
C ASP A 19 23.86 2.65 -40.25
N TYR A 20 24.30 1.67 -41.05
CA TYR A 20 25.06 1.91 -42.28
C TYR A 20 24.11 2.49 -43.32
N SER A 21 24.08 3.82 -43.44
CA SER A 21 23.60 4.47 -44.66
C SER A 21 24.59 4.18 -45.81
N PRO A 22 24.17 3.58 -46.94
CA PRO A 22 25.07 3.23 -48.02
C PRO A 22 25.68 4.49 -48.65
N SER A 23 27.01 4.59 -48.61
CA SER A 23 27.76 5.56 -49.40
C SER A 23 27.41 5.38 -50.89
N PRO A 24 26.99 6.45 -51.62
CA PRO A 24 26.41 6.34 -52.96
C PRO A 24 27.45 6.08 -54.07
N TYR A 25 28.68 5.70 -53.72
CA TYR A 25 29.78 5.58 -54.69
C TYR A 25 30.31 4.15 -54.77
N LYS A 26 29.53 3.24 -55.37
CA LYS A 26 30.11 2.08 -56.07
C LYS A 26 29.49 1.84 -57.46
N HIS A 27 30.39 1.97 -58.43
CA HIS A 27 30.43 1.35 -59.77
C HIS A 27 29.46 1.84 -60.87
N ARG A 28 30.02 2.56 -61.87
CA ARG A 28 29.69 2.30 -63.28
C ARG A 28 30.87 2.59 -64.21
N ARG A 29 31.05 1.65 -65.13
CA ARG A 29 32.06 1.51 -66.20
C ARG A 29 32.53 2.84 -66.81
N SER A 30 33.86 2.94 -66.91
CA SER A 30 34.56 3.80 -67.85
C SER A 30 34.01 3.56 -69.27
N THR A 31 33.27 4.55 -69.77
CA THR A 31 32.97 4.69 -71.19
C THR A 31 33.89 5.79 -71.69
N TYR A 32 34.83 5.40 -72.54
CA TYR A 32 35.70 6.33 -73.27
C TYR A 32 34.82 7.17 -74.18
N THR A 33 34.38 8.32 -73.69
CA THR A 33 33.92 9.41 -74.56
C THR A 33 35.07 10.40 -74.63
N CYS A 34 35.69 10.41 -75.80
CA CYS A 34 36.64 11.43 -76.21
C CYS A 34 35.87 12.74 -76.30
N GLU A 35 35.88 13.53 -75.22
CA GLU A 35 35.36 14.89 -75.24
C GLU A 35 36.45 15.80 -75.82
N LYS A 36 36.13 16.34 -76.99
CA LYS A 36 36.89 17.38 -77.69
C LYS A 36 37.35 18.43 -76.69
N SER A 37 38.65 18.50 -76.49
CA SER A 37 39.32 19.63 -75.86
C SER A 37 39.09 20.87 -76.74
N THR A 38 38.07 21.66 -76.42
CA THR A 38 38.08 23.09 -76.75
C THR A 38 39.18 23.73 -75.91
N SER A 39 40.39 23.67 -76.45
CA SER A 39 41.54 24.44 -75.98
C SER A 39 41.25 25.91 -76.23
N ALA A 40 40.57 26.56 -75.30
CA ALA A 40 40.74 27.99 -75.15
C ALA A 40 42.21 28.19 -74.72
N ASP A 41 43.02 28.74 -75.62
CA ASP A 41 44.38 29.21 -75.33
C ASP A 41 44.26 30.40 -74.37
N LEU A 42 44.09 30.08 -73.09
CA LEU A 42 44.17 31.01 -71.97
C LEU A 42 45.62 31.01 -71.52
N GLY A 43 46.23 32.20 -71.47
CA GLY A 43 47.64 32.32 -71.14
C GLY A 43 47.93 31.75 -69.73
N PRO A 44 49.19 31.36 -69.42
CA PRO A 44 49.59 30.80 -68.12
C PRO A 44 49.16 31.63 -66.89
N LYS A 45 48.91 32.93 -67.09
CA LYS A 45 48.44 33.87 -66.07
C LYS A 45 46.96 33.68 -65.72
N ASP A 46 46.12 33.32 -66.69
CA ASP A 46 44.68 33.13 -66.48
C ASP A 46 44.41 31.83 -65.72
N PHE A 47 45.12 30.74 -66.05
CA PHE A 47 45.04 29.48 -65.30
C PHE A 47 45.47 29.65 -63.83
N ASN A 48 46.56 30.39 -63.60
CA ASN A 48 47.03 30.66 -62.24
C ASN A 48 46.03 31.51 -61.44
N GLN A 49 45.33 32.45 -62.10
CA GLN A 49 44.31 33.27 -61.46
C GLN A 49 43.07 32.46 -61.09
N GLU A 50 42.57 31.59 -61.98
CA GLU A 50 41.45 30.70 -61.67
C GLU A 50 41.80 29.67 -60.58
N HIS A 51 43.01 29.12 -60.61
CA HIS A 51 43.51 28.24 -59.56
C HIS A 51 43.58 28.94 -58.20
N GLN A 52 44.07 30.19 -58.16
CA GLN A 52 44.10 31.00 -56.93
C GLN A 52 42.69 31.29 -56.40
N ARG A 53 41.73 31.60 -57.28
CA ARG A 53 40.32 31.79 -56.90
C ARG A 53 39.73 30.53 -56.28
N LEU A 54 40.00 29.38 -56.88
CA LEU A 54 39.52 28.09 -56.39
C LEU A 54 40.10 27.76 -55.00
N ILE A 55 41.39 28.02 -54.79
CA ILE A 55 42.02 27.87 -53.46
C ILE A 55 41.31 28.76 -52.44
N THR A 56 41.10 30.04 -52.74
CA THR A 56 40.43 30.97 -51.83
C THR A 56 38.99 30.53 -51.52
N GLU A 57 38.26 30.00 -52.51
CA GLU A 57 36.92 29.44 -52.31
C GLU A 57 36.94 28.23 -51.36
N TYR A 58 37.87 27.28 -51.55
CA TYR A 58 38.00 26.12 -50.68
C TYR A 58 38.49 26.49 -49.28
N GLU A 59 39.43 27.41 -49.14
CA GLU A 59 39.88 27.93 -47.84
C GLU A 59 38.71 28.55 -47.08
N LYS A 60 37.92 29.39 -47.75
CA LYS A 60 36.70 29.97 -47.18
C LYS A 60 35.70 28.89 -46.77
N ARG A 61 35.49 27.88 -47.63
CA ARG A 61 34.57 26.79 -47.33
C ARG A 61 35.01 25.94 -46.14
N ILE A 62 36.31 25.67 -46.00
CA ILE A 62 36.89 24.95 -44.86
C ILE A 62 36.72 25.79 -43.59
N GLN A 63 36.99 27.09 -43.64
CA GLN A 63 36.79 27.99 -42.50
C GLN A 63 35.33 28.02 -42.04
N GLU A 64 34.38 28.14 -42.98
CA GLU A 64 32.94 28.08 -42.67
C GLU A 64 32.55 26.74 -42.03
N LEU A 65 33.09 25.63 -42.54
CA LEU A 65 32.80 24.30 -41.99
C LEU A 65 33.34 24.16 -40.56
N VAL A 66 34.58 24.59 -40.31
CA VAL A 66 35.19 24.58 -38.97
C VAL A 66 34.37 25.44 -38.02
N ARG A 67 34.02 26.66 -38.43
CA ARG A 67 33.20 27.56 -37.61
C ARG A 67 31.84 26.95 -37.27
N THR A 68 31.17 26.35 -38.24
CA THR A 68 29.86 25.71 -38.04
C THR A 68 29.96 24.54 -37.05
N HIS A 69 30.99 23.69 -37.20
CA HIS A 69 31.21 22.57 -36.31
C HIS A 69 31.56 23.01 -34.87
N GLU A 70 32.34 24.09 -34.73
CA GLU A 70 32.65 24.70 -33.42
C GLU A 70 31.38 25.25 -32.76
N GLU A 71 30.53 25.94 -33.51
CA GLU A 71 29.24 26.46 -33.05
C GLU A 71 28.30 25.32 -32.60
N GLU A 72 28.16 24.27 -33.41
CA GLU A 72 27.35 23.09 -33.08
C GLU A 72 27.87 22.38 -31.82
N THR A 73 29.19 22.20 -31.73
CA THR A 73 29.82 21.59 -30.56
C THR A 73 29.59 22.43 -29.30
N HIS A 74 29.69 23.75 -29.41
CA HIS A 74 29.44 24.66 -28.30
C HIS A 74 27.97 24.61 -27.85
N GLN A 75 27.02 24.65 -28.78
CA GLN A 75 25.59 24.54 -28.50
C GLN A 75 25.24 23.21 -27.82
N ILE A 76 25.81 22.10 -28.28
CA ILE A 76 25.58 20.78 -27.68
C ILE A 76 26.11 20.76 -26.24
N LYS A 77 27.33 21.25 -26.01
CA LYS A 77 27.91 21.32 -24.65
C LYS A 77 27.08 22.20 -23.72
N GLN A 78 26.64 23.35 -24.21
CA GLN A 78 25.78 24.25 -23.45
C GLN A 78 24.48 23.55 -23.04
N LYS A 79 23.76 22.92 -23.98
CA LYS A 79 22.54 22.16 -23.67
C LYS A 79 22.75 21.05 -22.64
N HIS A 80 23.88 20.34 -22.72
CA HIS A 80 24.21 19.31 -21.74
C HIS A 80 24.49 19.91 -20.36
N ASN A 81 25.23 21.02 -20.29
CA ASN A 81 25.50 21.72 -19.04
C ASN A 81 24.20 22.23 -18.41
N ASP A 82 23.33 22.89 -19.18
CA ASP A 82 22.02 23.37 -18.72
C ASP A 82 21.20 22.19 -18.14
N LYS A 83 21.24 21.03 -18.80
CA LYS A 83 20.52 19.84 -18.32
C LYS A 83 21.12 19.29 -17.03
N VAL A 84 22.45 19.29 -16.90
CA VAL A 84 23.12 18.86 -15.67
C VAL A 84 22.77 19.80 -14.52
N GLU A 85 22.78 21.11 -14.75
CA GLU A 85 22.39 22.11 -13.74
C GLU A 85 20.94 21.94 -13.29
N GLU A 86 20.01 21.73 -14.22
CA GLU A 86 18.60 21.43 -13.90
C GLU A 86 18.47 20.19 -13.01
N LEU A 87 19.20 19.11 -13.33
CA LEU A 87 19.17 17.87 -12.55
C LEU A 87 19.79 18.07 -11.16
N LEU A 88 20.90 18.80 -11.05
CA LEU A 88 21.53 19.11 -9.77
C LEU A 88 20.64 19.97 -8.89
N GLN A 89 19.96 20.96 -9.47
CA GLN A 89 18.98 21.78 -8.77
C GLN A 89 17.84 20.91 -8.24
N ARG A 90 17.28 20.03 -9.08
CA ARG A 90 16.19 19.14 -8.67
C ARG A 90 16.59 18.16 -7.57
N ILE A 91 17.81 17.62 -7.62
CA ILE A 91 18.35 16.78 -6.54
C ILE A 91 18.46 17.59 -5.24
N THR A 92 18.94 18.82 -5.32
CA THR A 92 19.06 19.71 -4.16
C THR A 92 17.70 19.99 -3.54
N GLU A 93 16.69 20.33 -4.36
CA GLU A 93 15.32 20.57 -3.90
C GLU A 93 14.71 19.34 -3.22
N ILE A 94 14.87 18.16 -3.82
CA ILE A 94 14.39 16.89 -3.24
C ILE A 94 15.09 16.61 -1.91
N ASN A 95 16.41 16.80 -1.84
CA ASN A 95 17.18 16.59 -0.61
C ASN A 95 16.74 17.55 0.50
N THR A 96 16.53 18.83 0.20
CA THR A 96 16.01 19.81 1.17
C THR A 96 14.65 19.37 1.71
N ARG A 97 13.74 18.96 0.82
CA ARG A 97 12.40 18.48 1.22
C ARG A 97 12.48 17.20 2.05
N TYR A 98 13.37 16.28 1.69
CA TYR A 98 13.62 15.06 2.47
C TYR A 98 14.03 15.40 3.90
N TRP A 99 15.00 16.31 4.06
CA TRP A 99 15.46 16.73 5.40
C TRP A 99 14.39 17.47 6.21
N GLN A 100 13.45 18.16 5.56
CA GLN A 100 12.30 18.77 6.24
C GLN A 100 11.25 17.74 6.68
N LEU A 101 11.03 16.69 5.88
CA LEU A 101 10.01 15.68 6.16
C LEU A 101 10.43 14.68 7.24
N VAL A 102 11.72 14.38 7.38
CA VAL A 102 12.22 13.41 8.37
C VAL A 102 11.79 13.77 9.81
N PRO A 103 11.96 15.01 10.30
CA PRO A 103 11.46 15.41 11.62
C PRO A 103 9.95 15.28 11.79
N GLU A 104 9.16 15.62 10.76
CA GLU A 104 7.70 15.50 10.80
C GLU A 104 7.26 14.04 10.93
N LEU A 105 7.91 13.14 10.19
CA LEU A 105 7.67 11.71 10.26
C LEU A 105 8.02 11.15 11.64
N GLU A 106 9.17 11.54 12.21
CA GLU A 106 9.55 11.09 13.55
C GLU A 106 8.61 11.64 14.63
N CYS A 107 8.19 12.90 14.54
CA CYS A 107 7.19 13.49 15.45
C CYS A 107 5.84 12.76 15.35
N ALA A 108 5.38 12.44 14.13
CA ALA A 108 4.16 11.67 13.93
C ALA A 108 4.26 10.25 14.52
N ARG A 109 5.42 9.58 14.40
CA ARG A 109 5.66 8.26 15.00
C ARG A 109 5.67 8.29 16.52
N GLU A 110 6.26 9.32 17.12
CA GLU A 110 6.19 9.53 18.56
C GLU A 110 4.75 9.75 19.02
N ARG A 111 3.99 10.58 18.30
CA ARG A 111 2.59 10.82 18.62
C ARG A 111 1.72 9.56 18.53
N ILE A 112 1.99 8.69 17.54
CA ILE A 112 1.30 7.40 17.43
C ILE A 112 1.59 6.53 18.65
N LYS A 113 2.86 6.42 19.08
CA LYS A 113 3.24 5.64 20.27
C LYS A 113 2.58 6.16 21.55
N GLU A 114 2.47 7.47 21.70
CA GLU A 114 1.75 8.08 22.83
C GLU A 114 0.28 7.71 22.84
N LEU A 115 -0.39 7.83 21.69
CA LEU A 115 -1.81 7.49 21.55
C LEU A 115 -2.07 6.00 21.77
N GLU A 116 -1.20 5.12 21.29
CA GLU A 116 -1.27 3.68 21.56
C GLU A 116 -1.15 3.38 23.06
N LYS A 117 -0.24 4.06 23.75
CA LYS A 117 -0.10 3.93 25.21
C LYS A 117 -1.32 4.46 25.97
N GLU A 118 -1.86 5.61 25.58
CA GLU A 118 -3.08 6.17 26.16
C GLU A 118 -4.28 5.22 25.98
N LEU A 119 -4.39 4.58 24.81
CA LEU A 119 -5.42 3.58 24.52
C LEU A 119 -5.29 2.35 25.43
N ASP A 120 -4.07 1.81 25.56
CA ASP A 120 -3.79 0.67 26.44
C ASP A 120 -4.13 0.97 27.90
N GLU A 121 -3.78 2.16 28.38
CA GLU A 121 -4.11 2.61 29.74
C GLU A 121 -5.62 2.77 29.95
N ALA A 122 -6.33 3.33 28.97
CA ALA A 122 -7.79 3.48 29.02
C ALA A 122 -8.49 2.11 29.03
N CYS A 123 -8.07 1.17 28.18
CA CYS A 123 -8.59 -0.20 28.14
C CYS A 123 -8.39 -0.92 29.48
N LYS A 124 -7.19 -0.81 30.08
CA LYS A 124 -6.91 -1.38 31.40
C LYS A 124 -7.82 -0.80 32.49
N LYS A 125 -7.99 0.53 32.52
CA LYS A 125 -8.88 1.19 33.49
C LYS A 125 -10.33 0.72 33.35
N LEU A 126 -10.82 0.57 32.12
CA LEU A 126 -12.16 0.07 31.86
C LEU A 126 -12.32 -1.38 32.34
N GLN A 127 -11.35 -2.25 32.03
CA GLN A 127 -11.36 -3.64 32.48
C GLN A 127 -11.32 -3.76 34.02
N GLU A 128 -10.50 -2.95 34.69
CA GLU A 128 -10.45 -2.89 36.15
C GLU A 128 -11.78 -2.42 36.75
N GLN A 129 -12.44 -1.45 36.12
CA GLN A 129 -13.75 -0.98 36.56
C GLN A 129 -14.81 -2.07 36.40
N ASP A 130 -14.86 -2.75 35.24
CA ASP A 130 -15.80 -3.84 35.00
C ASP A 130 -15.60 -5.00 35.98
N GLU A 131 -14.35 -5.34 36.30
CA GLU A 131 -14.04 -6.39 37.27
C GLU A 131 -14.48 -6.00 38.68
N LYS A 132 -14.21 -4.77 39.11
CA LYS A 132 -14.70 -4.24 40.41
C LYS A 132 -16.23 -4.25 40.49
N GLN A 133 -16.91 -3.88 39.41
CA GLN A 133 -18.37 -3.90 39.34
C GLN A 133 -18.91 -5.33 39.44
N LYS A 134 -18.33 -6.30 38.71
CA LYS A 134 -18.70 -7.71 38.80
C LYS A 134 -18.51 -8.26 40.21
N GLN A 135 -17.36 -7.98 40.83
CA GLN A 135 -17.09 -8.40 42.21
C GLN A 135 -18.10 -7.82 43.19
N THR A 136 -18.43 -6.53 43.06
CA THR A 136 -19.43 -5.87 43.90
C THR A 136 -20.81 -6.47 43.71
N TYR A 137 -21.21 -6.74 42.46
CA TYR A 137 -22.48 -7.38 42.13
C TYR A 137 -22.59 -8.78 42.76
N VAL A 138 -21.55 -9.60 42.64
CA VAL A 138 -21.50 -10.94 43.26
C VAL A 138 -21.61 -10.85 44.78
N GLN A 139 -20.89 -9.93 45.42
CA GLN A 139 -20.97 -9.73 46.87
C GLN A 139 -22.38 -9.33 47.32
N MET A 140 -23.02 -8.39 46.62
CA MET A 140 -24.37 -7.95 46.94
C MET A 140 -25.40 -9.06 46.72
N TYR A 141 -25.26 -9.84 45.65
CA TYR A 141 -26.13 -10.99 45.38
C TYR A 141 -26.03 -12.05 46.49
N ASN A 142 -24.82 -12.43 46.90
CA ASN A 142 -24.61 -13.40 47.98
C ASN A 142 -25.17 -12.90 49.31
N LYS A 143 -24.99 -11.60 49.61
CA LYS A 143 -25.58 -10.98 50.80
C LYS A 143 -27.11 -11.00 50.75
N GLY A 144 -27.71 -10.76 49.58
CA GLY A 144 -29.16 -10.84 49.40
C GLY A 144 -29.71 -12.26 49.60
N GLN A 145 -29.00 -13.27 49.09
CA GLN A 145 -29.34 -14.68 49.30
C GLN A 145 -29.24 -15.07 50.79
N GLU A 146 -28.19 -14.64 51.48
CA GLU A 146 -28.02 -14.89 52.91
C GLU A 146 -29.13 -14.21 53.74
N ALA A 147 -29.45 -12.96 53.44
CA ALA A 147 -30.52 -12.22 54.12
C ALA A 147 -31.89 -12.89 53.92
N ALA A 148 -32.20 -13.36 52.70
CA ALA A 148 -33.43 -14.09 52.41
C ALA A 148 -33.50 -15.43 53.18
N ARG A 149 -32.37 -16.15 53.30
CA ARG A 149 -32.30 -17.38 54.10
C ARG A 149 -32.57 -17.10 55.57
N ILE A 150 -31.95 -16.06 56.13
CA ILE A 150 -32.14 -15.65 57.53
C ILE A 150 -33.60 -15.23 57.77
N GLU A 151 -34.21 -14.45 56.88
CA GLU A 151 -35.61 -14.03 57.01
C GLU A 151 -36.56 -15.24 56.96
N GLN A 152 -36.28 -16.21 56.09
CA GLN A 152 -37.05 -17.45 56.03
C GLN A 152 -36.89 -18.30 57.29
N GLU A 153 -35.66 -18.46 57.80
CA GLU A 153 -35.37 -19.15 59.06
C GLU A 153 -36.08 -18.47 60.24
N GLN A 154 -36.07 -17.14 60.31
CA GLN A 154 -36.79 -16.36 61.32
C GLN A 154 -38.31 -16.60 61.24
N LYS A 155 -38.90 -16.53 60.04
CA LYS A 155 -40.32 -16.82 59.85
C LYS A 155 -40.69 -18.25 60.27
N ILE A 156 -39.86 -19.24 59.92
CA ILE A 156 -40.07 -20.64 60.33
C ILE A 156 -39.98 -20.77 61.85
N MET A 157 -39.00 -20.11 62.48
CA MET A 157 -38.84 -20.13 63.93
C MET A 157 -40.03 -19.48 64.65
N ASP A 158 -40.52 -18.33 64.16
CA ASP A 158 -41.72 -17.68 64.69
C ASP A 158 -42.97 -18.56 64.52
N LEU A 159 -43.12 -19.22 63.35
CA LEU A 159 -44.20 -20.18 63.09
C LEU A 159 -44.12 -21.41 63.99
N ALA A 160 -42.91 -21.93 64.26
CA ALA A 160 -42.71 -23.08 65.14
C ALA A 160 -43.01 -22.76 66.61
N VAL A 161 -42.70 -21.53 67.05
CA VAL A 161 -43.07 -21.03 68.39
C VAL A 161 -44.59 -20.83 68.49
N GLN A 162 -45.24 -20.36 67.43
CA GLN A 162 -46.69 -20.12 67.42
C GLN A 162 -47.53 -21.40 67.20
N ASN A 163 -47.03 -22.39 66.45
CA ASN A 163 -47.78 -23.59 66.04
C ASN A 163 -46.90 -24.85 66.00
N PRO A 164 -46.63 -25.50 67.15
CA PRO A 164 -45.67 -26.62 67.24
C PRO A 164 -46.11 -27.94 66.56
N SER A 165 -47.23 -28.01 65.85
CA SER A 165 -47.80 -29.30 65.39
C SER A 165 -48.57 -29.29 64.06
N ARG A 166 -48.27 -28.39 63.11
CA ARG A 166 -48.87 -28.47 61.76
C ARG A 166 -47.88 -28.11 60.65
N ILE A 167 -47.21 -29.12 60.10
CA ILE A 167 -46.77 -29.07 58.70
C ILE A 167 -47.58 -30.16 58.00
N SER A 168 -48.47 -29.73 57.11
CA SER A 168 -49.36 -30.62 56.36
C SER A 168 -48.64 -31.18 55.14
N VAL A 169 -48.80 -32.47 54.85
CA VAL A 169 -48.28 -33.13 53.64
C VAL A 169 -48.69 -32.38 52.36
N SER A 170 -49.82 -31.68 52.39
CA SER A 170 -50.29 -30.83 51.29
C SER A 170 -49.39 -29.64 51.00
N GLU A 171 -48.81 -28.99 52.02
CA GLU A 171 -47.90 -27.84 51.82
C GLU A 171 -46.58 -28.29 51.20
N LEU A 172 -46.07 -29.45 51.62
CA LEU A 172 -44.87 -30.06 51.05
C LEU A 172 -45.05 -30.43 49.57
N LEU A 173 -46.21 -30.97 49.19
CA LEU A 173 -46.51 -31.26 47.79
C LEU A 173 -46.66 -29.98 46.95
N GLN A 174 -47.30 -28.95 47.49
CA GLN A 174 -47.44 -27.67 46.79
C GLN A 174 -46.08 -26.98 46.59
N GLN A 175 -45.21 -27.01 47.60
CA GLN A 175 -43.84 -26.51 47.47
C GLN A 175 -43.06 -27.32 46.43
N LEU A 176 -43.13 -28.65 46.46
CA LEU A 176 -42.46 -29.49 45.47
C LEU A 176 -42.88 -29.11 44.05
N GLN A 177 -44.18 -28.92 43.83
CA GLN A 177 -44.73 -28.54 42.52
C GLN A 177 -44.27 -27.14 42.08
N SER A 178 -44.21 -26.16 42.99
CA SER A 178 -43.69 -24.82 42.69
C SER A 178 -42.22 -24.88 42.28
N THR A 179 -41.38 -25.58 43.06
CA THR A 179 -39.94 -25.73 42.77
C THR A 179 -39.70 -26.49 41.46
N GLN A 180 -40.55 -27.47 41.14
CA GLN A 180 -40.47 -28.23 39.89
C GLN A 180 -40.79 -27.34 38.67
N SER A 181 -41.79 -26.46 38.78
CA SER A 181 -42.13 -25.49 37.73
C SER A 181 -41.03 -24.43 37.53
N GLU A 182 -40.42 -23.95 38.60
CA GLU A 182 -39.30 -22.99 38.51
C GLU A 182 -38.08 -23.58 37.82
N LEU A 183 -37.76 -24.85 38.11
CA LEU A 183 -36.67 -25.59 37.44
C LEU A 183 -36.93 -25.80 35.95
N GLU A 184 -38.18 -26.08 35.54
CA GLU A 184 -38.54 -26.17 34.12
C GLU A 184 -38.34 -24.84 33.40
N ASN A 185 -38.79 -23.73 34.01
CA ASN A 185 -38.60 -22.39 33.44
C ASN A 185 -37.13 -22.01 33.29
N LEU A 186 -36.30 -22.30 34.30
CA LEU A 186 -34.85 -22.07 34.24
C LEU A 186 -34.19 -22.86 33.11
N LYS A 187 -34.55 -24.13 32.93
CA LYS A 187 -34.06 -24.98 31.83
C LYS A 187 -34.49 -24.44 30.46
N ALA A 188 -35.70 -23.89 30.34
CA ALA A 188 -36.19 -23.30 29.10
C ALA A 188 -35.40 -22.02 28.72
N MET A 189 -35.16 -21.13 29.69
CA MET A 189 -34.33 -19.94 29.47
C MET A 189 -32.88 -20.28 29.10
N TYR A 190 -32.26 -21.25 29.78
CA TYR A 190 -30.91 -21.69 29.44
C TYR A 190 -30.81 -22.24 28.01
N ARG A 191 -31.82 -23.01 27.56
CA ARG A 191 -31.90 -23.48 26.17
C ARG A 191 -31.97 -22.32 25.18
N GLN A 192 -32.84 -21.35 25.41
CA GLN A 192 -32.92 -20.16 24.54
C GLN A 192 -31.60 -19.38 24.48
N LEU A 193 -30.89 -19.27 25.59
CA LEU A 193 -29.62 -18.55 25.66
C LEU A 193 -28.49 -19.27 24.89
N VAL A 194 -28.49 -20.60 24.92
CA VAL A 194 -27.55 -21.43 24.13
C VAL A 194 -27.87 -21.35 22.64
N GLU A 195 -29.15 -21.40 22.25
CA GLU A 195 -29.58 -21.23 20.86
C GLU A 195 -29.27 -19.82 20.32
N ALA A 196 -29.44 -18.78 21.13
CA ALA A 196 -29.09 -17.42 20.75
C ALA A 196 -27.57 -17.25 20.49
N LYS A 197 -26.72 -18.00 21.22
CA LYS A 197 -25.27 -18.02 20.97
C LYS A 197 -24.89 -18.79 19.69
N SER A 198 -25.66 -19.78 19.25
CA SER A 198 -25.33 -20.57 18.05
C SER A 198 -25.76 -19.89 16.74
N LYS A 199 -26.85 -19.10 16.75
CA LYS A 199 -27.37 -18.39 15.56
C LYS A 199 -26.42 -17.34 14.96
N ASN A 200 -25.38 -16.92 15.68
CA ASN A 200 -24.38 -15.97 15.20
C ASN A 200 -23.15 -16.62 14.52
N LYS A 201 -23.10 -17.95 14.40
CA LYS A 201 -22.11 -18.63 13.56
C LYS A 201 -22.66 -18.81 12.15
N ILE A 202 -22.35 -17.88 11.25
CA ILE A 202 -22.49 -18.11 9.80
C ILE A 202 -21.59 -19.32 9.47
N ASP A 203 -22.14 -20.29 8.76
CA ASP A 203 -21.40 -21.50 8.37
C ASP A 203 -20.15 -21.09 7.55
N PRO A 204 -18.94 -21.52 7.95
CA PRO A 204 -17.73 -21.24 7.21
C PRO A 204 -17.82 -21.71 5.75
N GLU A 205 -18.55 -22.78 5.46
CA GLU A 205 -18.69 -23.30 4.09
C GLU A 205 -19.50 -22.34 3.20
N ILE A 206 -20.58 -21.76 3.74
CA ILE A 206 -21.38 -20.74 3.05
C ILE A 206 -20.53 -19.49 2.78
N THR A 207 -19.75 -19.06 3.77
CA THR A 207 -18.85 -17.90 3.64
C THR A 207 -17.80 -18.13 2.55
N LEU A 208 -17.21 -19.33 2.49
CA LEU A 208 -16.27 -19.73 1.44
C LEU A 208 -16.92 -19.77 0.06
N GLN A 209 -18.17 -20.23 -0.05
CA GLN A 209 -18.90 -20.26 -1.31
C GLN A 209 -19.19 -18.84 -1.84
N PHE A 210 -19.55 -17.90 -0.96
CA PHE A 210 -19.67 -16.48 -1.32
C PHE A 210 -18.33 -15.88 -1.74
N LEU A 211 -17.25 -16.17 -1.01
CA LEU A 211 -15.92 -15.68 -1.36
C LEU A 211 -15.44 -16.20 -2.72
N LYS A 212 -15.64 -17.51 -2.98
CA LYS A 212 -15.33 -18.14 -4.27
C LYS A 212 -16.08 -17.48 -5.42
N SER A 213 -17.38 -17.22 -5.22
CA SER A 213 -18.21 -16.55 -6.23
C SER A 213 -17.77 -15.11 -6.46
N ALA A 214 -17.47 -14.37 -5.39
CA ALA A 214 -17.01 -12.99 -5.48
C ALA A 214 -15.68 -12.88 -6.22
N ILE A 215 -14.73 -13.79 -5.99
CA ILE A 215 -13.45 -13.83 -6.73
C ILE A 215 -13.66 -14.23 -8.19
N TYR A 216 -14.49 -15.24 -8.45
CA TYR A 216 -14.79 -15.66 -9.83
C TYR A 216 -15.36 -14.51 -10.66
N TYR A 217 -16.38 -13.81 -10.15
CA TYR A 217 -16.97 -12.68 -10.86
C TYR A 217 -16.07 -11.44 -10.87
N PHE A 218 -15.24 -11.22 -9.84
CA PHE A 218 -14.23 -10.16 -9.91
C PHE A 218 -13.27 -10.32 -11.09
N LEU A 219 -12.90 -11.56 -11.45
CA LEU A 219 -11.98 -11.84 -12.55
C LEU A 219 -12.67 -11.96 -13.92
N THR A 220 -13.95 -12.38 -13.94
CA THR A 220 -14.69 -12.67 -15.18
C THR A 220 -15.64 -11.56 -15.61
N ASP A 221 -16.18 -10.77 -14.68
CA ASP A 221 -17.08 -9.66 -14.93
C ASP A 221 -16.33 -8.32 -14.79
N LYS A 222 -15.96 -7.75 -15.93
CA LYS A 222 -15.29 -6.45 -16.00
C LYS A 222 -16.25 -5.26 -15.78
N GLU A 223 -17.54 -5.44 -16.00
CA GLU A 223 -18.54 -4.36 -15.87
C GLU A 223 -18.83 -4.06 -14.40
N ASN A 224 -18.81 -5.09 -13.54
CA ASN A 224 -19.08 -4.95 -12.11
C ASN A 224 -17.90 -5.39 -11.20
N SER A 225 -16.67 -5.26 -11.68
CA SER A 225 -15.47 -5.60 -10.89
C SER A 225 -15.40 -4.84 -9.54
N GLN A 226 -15.99 -3.65 -9.45
CA GLN A 226 -16.05 -2.87 -8.21
C GLN A 226 -17.03 -3.44 -7.18
N GLY A 227 -18.22 -3.87 -7.59
CA GLY A 227 -19.18 -4.51 -6.69
C GLY A 227 -18.62 -5.81 -6.11
N HIS A 228 -17.95 -6.60 -6.94
CA HIS A 228 -17.31 -7.84 -6.49
C HIS A 228 -16.12 -7.59 -5.55
N LEU A 229 -15.31 -6.55 -5.79
CA LEU A 229 -14.25 -6.16 -4.87
C LEU A 229 -14.79 -5.74 -3.50
N ARG A 230 -15.88 -4.96 -3.47
CA ARG A 230 -16.55 -4.57 -2.21
C ARG A 230 -17.09 -5.79 -1.46
N ALA A 231 -17.63 -6.77 -2.17
CA ALA A 231 -18.08 -8.03 -1.56
C ALA A 231 -16.89 -8.81 -0.95
N ILE A 232 -15.76 -8.90 -1.64
CA ILE A 232 -14.53 -9.54 -1.12
C ILE A 232 -14.03 -8.82 0.13
N GLN A 233 -13.97 -7.48 0.11
CA GLN A 233 -13.56 -6.66 1.25
C GLN A 233 -14.48 -6.88 2.46
N SER A 234 -15.79 -6.97 2.23
CA SER A 234 -16.78 -7.21 3.29
C SER A 234 -16.71 -8.62 3.86
N ILE A 235 -16.46 -9.64 3.04
CA ILE A 235 -16.38 -11.04 3.50
C ILE A 235 -15.09 -11.29 4.28
N LEU A 236 -13.97 -10.70 3.85
CA LEU A 236 -12.67 -10.86 4.51
C LEU A 236 -12.44 -9.87 5.67
N GLY A 237 -13.33 -8.91 5.88
CA GLY A 237 -13.27 -7.98 7.00
C GLY A 237 -12.11 -6.98 6.92
N PHE A 238 -11.80 -6.48 5.72
CA PHE A 238 -10.69 -5.54 5.52
C PHE A 238 -10.91 -4.24 6.29
N THR A 239 -9.84 -3.74 6.89
CA THR A 239 -9.84 -2.46 7.60
C THR A 239 -9.93 -1.28 6.62
N PRO A 240 -10.42 -0.11 7.07
CA PRO A 240 -10.50 1.08 6.21
C PRO A 240 -9.16 1.48 5.58
N SER A 241 -8.05 1.25 6.30
CA SER A 241 -6.68 1.51 5.82
C SER A 241 -6.28 0.58 4.68
N GLU A 242 -6.61 -0.72 4.78
CA GLU A 242 -6.35 -1.70 3.72
C GLU A 242 -7.19 -1.42 2.48
N ILE A 243 -8.46 -1.05 2.65
CA ILE A 243 -9.36 -0.64 1.56
C ILE A 243 -8.76 0.57 0.81
N SER A 244 -8.29 1.59 1.55
CA SER A 244 -7.67 2.78 0.95
C SER A 244 -6.41 2.45 0.16
N ASN A 245 -5.57 1.53 0.64
CA ASN A 245 -4.36 1.10 -0.07
C ASN A 245 -4.70 0.35 -1.37
N ILE A 246 -5.70 -0.53 -1.33
CA ILE A 246 -6.17 -1.26 -2.52
C ILE A 246 -6.73 -0.31 -3.58
N GLU A 247 -7.50 0.71 -3.16
CA GLU A 247 -8.02 1.74 -4.06
C GLU A 247 -6.88 2.53 -4.72
N LYS A 248 -5.86 2.95 -3.96
CA LYS A 248 -4.69 3.68 -4.47
C LYS A 248 -3.89 2.87 -5.51
N CYS A 249 -3.66 1.58 -5.26
CA CYS A 249 -2.98 0.68 -6.18
C CYS A 249 -3.75 0.45 -7.49
N ARG A 250 -5.05 0.72 -7.50
CA ARG A 250 -5.90 0.55 -8.69
C ARG A 250 -5.99 1.80 -9.57
N THR A 251 -5.73 2.96 -8.99
CA THR A 251 -5.75 4.27 -9.65
C THR A 251 -4.37 4.74 -10.12
N SER A 252 -3.30 4.02 -9.74
CA SER A 252 -1.93 4.23 -10.23
C SER A 252 -1.69 3.38 -11.47
#